data_AF-A0A327W656-F1
#
_entry.id   AF-A0A327W656-F1
#
_cell.length_a   1.000
_cell.length_b   1.000
_cell.length_c   1.000
_cell.angle_alpha   90.00
_cell.angle_beta   90.00
_cell.angle_gamma   90.00
#
_symmetry.space_group_name_H-M   'P 1'
#
loop_
_entity.id
_entity.type
_entity.pdbx_description
1 polymer ?
#
loop_
_entity_poly.entity_id
_entity_poly.type
_entity_poly.pdbx_seq_one_letter_code
_entity_poly.pdbx_strand_id
1 'polypeptide(L)'
;MITDRFVAGRRTAAAGLALALPLGGALLAAPAAHAAVTCGDTTFKRTFYSNTSFSGTPKKTDCDTTVDQNWTGAPLSGMATNNFSVRWSLTRDFGSGGCFEYRLSGTDGLRLYVDGVRKVDKWKNTGDAGTTLS
;
A
#
# COMPACT_ATOMS: atom_id res chain seq x y z
N MET A 1 -2.72 -10.38 -5.67
CA MET A 1 -3.41 -9.40 -4.78
C MET A 1 -2.65 -8.06 -4.66
N ILE A 2 -3.23 -6.96 -5.16
CA ILE A 2 -2.55 -5.65 -5.30
C ILE A 2 -3.44 -4.51 -4.78
N THR A 3 -2.96 -3.69 -3.83
CA THR A 3 -3.63 -2.44 -3.45
C THR A 3 -2.71 -1.26 -3.75
N ASP A 4 -3.12 -0.43 -4.69
CA ASP A 4 -2.49 0.86 -4.95
C ASP A 4 -3.18 1.95 -4.13
N ARG A 5 -2.40 2.65 -3.31
CA ARG A 5 -2.79 3.91 -2.69
C ARG A 5 -1.98 5.05 -3.31
N PHE A 6 -2.57 5.74 -4.28
CA PHE A 6 -2.10 7.06 -4.66
C PHE A 6 -2.68 8.06 -3.66
N VAL A 7 -1.81 8.87 -3.05
CA VAL A 7 -2.23 10.00 -2.21
C VAL A 7 -1.62 11.23 -2.84
N ALA A 8 -2.35 11.96 -3.69
CA ALA A 8 -2.03 13.35 -3.98
C ALA A 8 -2.68 14.21 -2.89
N GLY A 9 -1.84 14.97 -2.21
CA GLY A 9 -2.25 15.81 -1.08
C GLY A 9 -1.22 16.89 -0.88
N ARG A 10 -1.69 18.15 -0.86
CA ARG A 10 -0.90 19.35 -0.62
C ARG A 10 -0.13 19.21 0.69
N ARG A 11 1.17 19.54 0.68
CA ARG A 11 2.02 19.54 1.87
C ARG A 11 1.55 20.63 2.84
N THR A 12 1.14 20.21 4.03
CA THR A 12 1.28 21.02 5.24
C THR A 12 1.74 20.11 6.36
N ALA A 13 3.05 20.10 6.60
CA ALA A 13 3.63 19.53 7.79
C ALA A 13 3.48 20.57 8.91
N ALA A 14 2.64 20.28 9.91
CA ALA A 14 2.66 20.99 11.18
C ALA A 14 3.25 20.05 12.23
N ALA A 15 4.52 20.28 12.58
CA ALA A 15 5.14 19.65 13.73
C ALA A 15 4.60 20.33 15.01
N GLY A 16 3.70 19.66 15.71
CA GLY A 16 3.22 20.08 17.03
C GLY A 16 4.02 19.39 18.13
N LEU A 17 4.73 20.18 18.94
CA LEU A 17 5.40 19.76 20.18
C LEU A 17 4.39 19.16 21.16
N ALA A 18 4.66 17.99 21.75
CA ALA A 18 3.88 17.45 22.86
C ALA A 18 4.74 17.40 24.14
N LEU A 19 4.34 18.19 25.14
CA LEU A 19 4.83 18.12 26.51
C LEU A 19 4.26 16.88 27.21
N ALA A 20 5.11 16.11 27.89
CA ALA A 20 4.75 14.91 28.64
C ALA A 20 4.59 15.19 30.13
N LEU A 21 3.57 14.61 30.78
CA LEU A 21 3.61 14.18 32.18
C LEU A 21 2.77 12.89 32.35
N PRO A 22 3.18 11.94 33.23
CA PRO A 22 2.72 10.55 33.23
C PRO A 22 1.65 10.27 34.30
N LEU A 23 0.85 9.21 34.13
CA LEU A 23 0.27 8.34 35.18
C LEU A 23 -0.61 7.25 34.53
N GLY A 24 -0.34 5.98 34.81
CA GLY A 24 -1.28 4.88 34.56
C GLY A 24 -0.95 4.00 33.36
N GLY A 25 -0.59 2.75 33.63
CA GLY A 25 -0.21 1.75 32.65
C GLY A 25 -1.36 1.37 31.70
N ALA A 26 -1.19 1.73 30.44
CA ALA A 26 -1.64 0.92 29.32
C ALA A 26 -0.40 0.70 28.44
N LEU A 27 0.04 -0.55 28.30
CA LEU A 27 0.98 -0.93 27.25
C LEU A 27 0.26 -0.71 25.91
N LEU A 28 0.25 0.54 25.42
CA LEU A 28 0.00 0.83 24.02
C LEU A 28 1.15 0.16 23.29
N ALA A 29 0.89 -1.03 22.73
CA ALA A 29 1.78 -1.61 21.75
C ALA A 29 1.93 -0.59 20.62
N ALA A 30 3.05 0.16 20.64
CA ALA A 30 3.41 1.00 19.53
C ALA A 30 3.36 0.12 18.27
N PRO A 31 2.68 0.54 17.19
CA PRO A 31 2.75 -0.22 15.96
C PRO A 31 4.23 -0.41 15.66
N ALA A 32 4.66 -1.66 15.47
CA ALA A 32 6.04 -1.98 15.18
C ALA A 32 6.50 -1.02 14.08
N ALA A 33 7.43 -0.13 14.43
CA ALA A 33 7.95 0.84 13.50
C ALA A 33 8.78 0.07 12.48
N HIS A 34 8.15 -0.37 11.40
CA HIS A 34 8.87 -0.87 10.24
C HIS A 34 9.84 0.22 9.81
N ALA A 35 11.10 -0.17 9.63
CA ALA A 35 12.14 0.72 9.16
C ALA A 35 11.60 1.55 7.99
N ALA A 36 11.65 2.88 8.14
CA ALA A 36 11.13 3.78 7.13
C ALA A 36 12.02 3.65 5.88
N VAL A 37 11.53 2.93 4.88
CA VAL A 37 12.16 2.88 3.57
C VAL A 37 11.88 4.21 2.86
N THR A 38 12.94 4.94 2.52
CA THR A 38 12.86 6.14 1.70
C THR A 38 12.92 5.74 0.23
N CYS A 39 11.83 6.00 -0.49
CA CYS A 39 11.77 5.82 -1.95
C CYS A 39 11.86 7.18 -2.64
N GLY A 40 12.34 7.20 -3.88
CA GLY A 40 12.38 8.43 -4.68
C GLY A 40 10.98 8.97 -5.01
N ASP A 41 10.89 10.23 -5.39
CA ASP A 41 9.64 10.96 -5.65
C ASP A 41 8.79 10.38 -6.80
N THR A 42 9.37 9.50 -7.61
CA THR A 42 8.70 8.82 -8.73
C THR A 42 8.58 7.31 -8.51
N THR A 43 8.96 6.82 -7.33
CA THR A 43 9.05 5.38 -7.02
C THR A 43 8.01 5.00 -5.98
N PHE A 44 7.30 3.92 -6.22
CA PHE A 44 6.32 3.41 -5.27
C PHE A 44 7.03 2.78 -4.08
N LYS A 45 6.54 3.08 -2.88
CA LYS A 45 6.84 2.25 -1.71
C LYS A 45 5.94 1.03 -1.74
N ARG A 46 6.52 -0.16 -1.83
CA ARG A 46 5.84 -1.46 -1.89
C ARG A 46 6.00 -2.18 -0.55
N THR A 47 4.90 -2.72 -0.03
CA THR A 47 4.86 -3.40 1.28
C THR A 47 4.13 -4.73 1.18
N PHE A 48 4.76 -5.80 1.64
CA PHE A 48 4.26 -7.17 1.57
C PHE A 48 3.74 -7.65 2.93
N TYR A 49 2.57 -8.28 2.96
CA TYR A 49 1.94 -8.87 4.15
C TYR A 49 1.60 -10.35 3.90
N SER A 50 1.75 -11.19 4.93
CA SER A 50 1.34 -12.62 4.90
C SER A 50 -0.14 -12.84 5.20
N ASN A 51 -0.97 -11.86 4.92
CA ASN A 51 -2.42 -11.93 5.03
C ASN A 51 -3.05 -10.98 4.01
N THR A 52 -4.36 -11.14 3.80
CA THR A 52 -5.15 -10.32 2.86
C THR A 52 -5.69 -9.04 3.48
N SER A 53 -5.60 -8.86 4.80
CA SER A 53 -6.18 -7.71 5.51
C SER A 53 -5.22 -6.53 5.69
N PHE A 54 -4.00 -6.61 5.16
CA PHE A 54 -2.94 -5.61 5.34
C PHE A 54 -2.63 -5.31 6.81
N SER A 55 -2.65 -6.35 7.64
CA SER A 55 -2.51 -6.22 9.10
C SER A 55 -1.23 -6.89 9.61
N GLY A 56 -0.86 -6.55 10.85
CA GLY A 56 0.34 -7.08 11.50
C GLY A 56 1.63 -6.54 10.90
N THR A 57 2.73 -7.26 11.14
CA THR A 57 4.08 -6.89 10.72
C THR A 57 4.31 -7.22 9.24
N PRO A 58 4.55 -6.21 8.36
CA PRO A 58 5.03 -6.46 7.01
C PRO A 58 6.22 -7.41 6.94
N LYS A 59 6.21 -8.30 5.95
CA LYS A 59 7.34 -9.19 5.64
C LYS A 59 8.49 -8.45 4.97
N LYS A 60 8.17 -7.47 4.14
CA LYS A 60 9.14 -6.61 3.48
C LYS A 60 8.50 -5.28 3.13
N THR A 61 9.30 -4.23 3.21
CA THR A 61 9.03 -2.95 2.56
C THR A 61 10.21 -2.63 1.67
N ASP A 62 9.96 -2.28 0.41
CA ASP A 62 10.97 -1.86 -0.55
C ASP A 62 10.42 -0.80 -1.50
N CYS A 63 11.27 -0.36 -2.44
CA CYS A 63 10.90 0.59 -3.47
C CYS A 63 10.75 -0.13 -4.81
N ASP A 64 9.74 0.28 -5.58
CA ASP A 64 9.37 -0.31 -6.86
C ASP A 64 9.10 0.81 -7.87
N THR A 65 9.82 0.82 -8.99
CA THR A 65 9.66 1.87 -10.00
C THR A 65 8.41 1.68 -10.84
N THR A 66 7.91 0.44 -10.93
CA THR A 66 6.78 0.08 -11.79
C THR A 66 5.89 -0.96 -11.10
N VAL A 67 4.57 -0.75 -11.09
CA VAL A 67 3.61 -1.76 -10.62
C VAL A 67 3.27 -2.70 -11.78
N ASP A 68 4.14 -3.68 -12.03
CA ASP A 68 3.97 -4.72 -13.07
C ASP A 68 4.49 -6.06 -12.55
N GLN A 69 3.64 -6.80 -11.86
CA GLN A 69 4.03 -8.04 -11.18
C GLN A 69 3.32 -9.24 -11.79
N ASN A 70 4.10 -10.27 -12.12
CA ASN A 70 3.61 -11.57 -12.54
C ASN A 70 4.22 -12.65 -11.65
N TRP A 71 3.44 -13.17 -10.70
CA TRP A 71 3.91 -14.19 -9.76
C TRP A 71 3.34 -15.56 -10.13
N THR A 72 4.23 -16.51 -10.41
CA THR A 72 3.91 -17.93 -10.58
C THR A 72 4.01 -18.72 -9.27
N GLY A 73 4.32 -18.03 -8.17
CA GLY A 73 4.57 -18.61 -6.85
C GLY A 73 4.54 -17.53 -5.75
N ALA A 74 5.18 -17.80 -4.61
CA ALA A 74 5.29 -16.82 -3.54
C ALA A 74 6.05 -15.56 -4.02
N PRO A 75 5.58 -14.34 -3.67
CA PRO A 75 6.22 -13.10 -4.13
C PRO A 75 7.59 -12.86 -3.49
N LEU A 76 7.85 -13.48 -2.35
CA LEU A 76 9.11 -13.43 -1.61
C LEU A 76 9.41 -14.79 -0.99
N SER A 77 10.69 -15.10 -0.80
CA SER A 77 11.10 -16.25 -0.01
C SER A 77 10.52 -16.16 1.40
N GLY A 78 9.99 -17.28 1.91
CA GLY A 78 9.35 -17.36 3.23
C GLY A 78 7.91 -16.81 3.29
N MET A 79 7.31 -16.45 2.16
CA MET A 79 5.87 -16.19 2.05
C MET A 79 5.14 -17.39 1.47
N ALA A 80 3.85 -17.51 1.79
CA ALA A 80 2.97 -18.47 1.13
C ALA A 80 2.67 -18.03 -0.31
N THR A 81 2.40 -19.00 -1.18
CA THR A 81 1.99 -18.76 -2.58
C THR A 81 0.63 -18.06 -2.66
N ASN A 82 -0.25 -18.29 -1.68
CA ASN A 82 -1.60 -17.71 -1.62
C ASN A 82 -1.79 -16.92 -0.32
N ASN A 83 -2.89 -16.18 -0.23
CA ASN A 83 -3.30 -15.44 0.98
C ASN A 83 -2.31 -14.36 1.45
N PHE A 84 -1.57 -13.77 0.53
CA PHE A 84 -0.74 -12.60 0.78
C PHE A 84 -1.38 -11.34 0.21
N SER A 85 -0.93 -10.17 0.66
CA SER A 85 -1.28 -8.89 0.05
C SER A 85 -0.06 -8.01 -0.13
N VAL A 86 -0.10 -7.17 -1.16
CA VAL A 86 0.93 -6.17 -1.44
C VAL A 86 0.29 -4.80 -1.58
N ARG A 87 0.87 -3.82 -0.90
CA ARG A 87 0.44 -2.42 -0.95
C ARG A 87 1.51 -1.57 -1.60
N TRP A 88 1.16 -0.87 -2.67
CA TRP A 88 1.97 0.18 -3.25
C TRP A 88 1.43 1.54 -2.82
N SER A 89 2.32 2.47 -2.53
CA SER A 89 1.96 3.84 -2.21
C SER A 89 2.92 4.83 -2.85
N LEU A 90 2.35 5.85 -3.48
CA LEU A 90 3.09 6.97 -4.05
C LEU A 90 2.33 8.27 -3.78
N THR A 91 3.07 9.26 -3.32
CA THR A 91 2.62 10.65 -3.18
C THR A 91 3.54 11.50 -4.01
N ARG A 92 3.00 12.08 -5.07
CA ARG A 92 3.74 13.02 -5.92
C ARG A 92 2.80 14.05 -6.53
N ASP A 93 3.40 15.16 -6.94
CA ASP A 93 2.75 16.12 -7.81
C ASP A 93 2.79 15.58 -9.25
N PHE A 94 1.63 15.60 -9.92
CA PHE A 94 1.47 15.23 -11.32
C PHE A 94 1.41 16.46 -12.25
N GLY A 95 1.71 17.66 -11.72
CA GLY A 95 1.81 18.90 -12.48
C GLY A 95 0.49 19.67 -12.55
N SER A 96 0.28 20.39 -13.66
CA SER A 96 -0.83 21.34 -13.86
C SER A 96 -2.25 20.73 -13.85
N GLY A 97 -2.37 19.43 -13.59
CA GLY A 97 -3.63 18.69 -13.66
C GLY A 97 -4.02 18.34 -15.09
N GLY A 98 -4.99 17.42 -15.19
CA GLY A 98 -5.52 16.84 -16.43
C GLY A 98 -6.34 15.60 -16.11
N CYS A 99 -7.06 15.06 -17.10
CA CYS A 99 -7.70 13.75 -16.95
C CYS A 99 -6.60 12.67 -16.86
N PHE A 100 -6.57 11.95 -15.75
CA PHE A 100 -5.68 10.80 -15.58
C PHE A 100 -6.47 9.51 -15.81
N GLU A 101 -5.92 8.64 -16.64
CA GLU A 101 -6.45 7.29 -16.83
C GLU A 101 -5.61 6.30 -16.03
N TYR A 102 -6.30 5.41 -15.30
CA TYR A 102 -5.67 4.32 -14.56
C TYR A 102 -6.14 2.99 -15.15
N ARG A 103 -5.20 2.19 -15.63
CA ARG A 103 -5.46 0.81 -16.06
C ARG A 103 -5.00 -0.13 -14.97
N LEU A 104 -5.93 -0.93 -14.46
CA LEU A 104 -5.66 -1.91 -13.42
C LEU A 104 -6.05 -3.29 -13.95
N SER A 105 -5.10 -4.21 -13.93
CA SER A 105 -5.33 -5.62 -14.20
C SER A 105 -4.88 -6.42 -12.98
N GLY A 106 -5.62 -7.49 -12.70
CA GLY A 106 -5.31 -8.39 -11.60
C GLY A 106 -6.13 -9.65 -11.69
N THR A 107 -5.52 -10.75 -11.26
CA THR A 107 -6.15 -12.08 -11.18
C THR A 107 -6.99 -12.25 -9.91
N ASP A 108 -6.74 -11.45 -8.88
CA ASP A 108 -7.45 -11.51 -7.60
C ASP A 108 -8.15 -10.18 -7.30
N GLY A 109 -8.38 -9.91 -6.00
CA GLY A 109 -8.80 -8.61 -5.51
C GLY A 109 -7.76 -7.51 -5.75
N LEU A 110 -8.26 -6.37 -6.25
CA LEU A 110 -7.52 -5.12 -6.34
C LEU A 110 -8.36 -3.94 -5.85
N ARG A 111 -7.68 -2.93 -5.32
CA ARG A 111 -8.30 -1.67 -4.89
C ARG A 111 -7.38 -0.50 -5.17
N LEU A 112 -7.95 0.56 -5.75
CA LEU A 112 -7.26 1.82 -6.03
C LEU A 112 -7.84 2.94 -5.18
N TYR A 113 -6.96 3.64 -4.47
CA TYR A 113 -7.26 4.92 -3.86
C TYR A 113 -6.48 6.01 -4.58
N VAL A 114 -7.16 7.14 -4.82
CA VAL A 114 -6.55 8.40 -5.27
C VAL A 114 -6.99 9.46 -4.26
N ASP A 115 -6.03 10.11 -3.63
CA ASP A 115 -6.23 11.20 -2.65
C ASP A 115 -7.06 10.74 -1.46
N GLY A 116 -6.85 9.49 -1.04
CA GLY A 116 -7.63 8.84 0.01
C GLY A 116 -9.03 8.38 -0.42
N VAL A 117 -9.51 8.78 -1.61
CA VAL A 117 -10.81 8.37 -2.15
C VAL A 117 -10.66 7.07 -2.93
N ARG A 118 -11.48 6.08 -2.61
CA ARG A 118 -11.52 4.80 -3.33
C ARG A 118 -12.14 5.02 -4.71
N LYS A 119 -11.35 4.82 -5.77
CA LYS A 119 -11.79 4.96 -7.17
C LYS A 119 -12.18 3.62 -7.78
N VAL A 120 -11.45 2.57 -7.45
CA VAL A 120 -11.75 1.20 -7.88
C VAL A 120 -11.80 0.29 -6.67
N ASP A 121 -12.85 -0.52 -6.58
CA ASP A 121 -12.95 -1.60 -5.61
C ASP A 121 -13.43 -2.86 -6.31
N LYS A 122 -12.48 -3.71 -6.68
CA LYS A 122 -12.75 -5.07 -7.15
C LYS A 122 -12.22 -6.07 -6.13
N TRP A 123 -12.29 -5.71 -4.85
CA TRP A 123 -11.90 -6.59 -3.78
C TRP A 123 -12.95 -7.68 -3.59
N LYS A 124 -12.74 -8.82 -4.23
CA LYS A 124 -13.53 -10.01 -4.00
C LYS A 124 -12.79 -10.90 -3.01
N ASN A 125 -13.48 -11.39 -1.99
CA ASN A 125 -13.01 -12.51 -1.17
C ASN A 125 -13.12 -13.82 -1.96
N THR A 126 -12.58 -13.84 -3.17
CA THR A 126 -12.54 -15.01 -4.03
C THR A 126 -11.07 -15.37 -4.15
N GLY A 127 -10.66 -16.47 -3.52
CA GLY A 127 -9.44 -17.14 -3.93
C GLY A 127 -9.67 -17.61 -5.36
N ASP A 128 -9.15 -16.89 -6.34
CA ASP A 128 -9.32 -17.07 -7.79
C ASP A 128 -10.53 -16.34 -8.40
N ALA A 129 -10.26 -15.26 -9.17
CA ALA A 129 -10.89 -14.97 -10.48
C ALA A 129 -10.54 -13.56 -10.96
N GLY A 130 -9.72 -13.48 -12.02
CA GLY A 130 -9.28 -12.24 -12.63
C GLY A 130 -10.41 -11.44 -13.26
N THR A 131 -10.29 -10.12 -13.24
CA THR A 131 -11.21 -9.22 -13.95
C THR A 131 -10.39 -8.22 -14.75
N THR A 132 -10.48 -8.31 -16.07
CA THR A 132 -10.00 -7.28 -17.01
C THR A 132 -11.03 -6.16 -17.06
N LEU A 133 -10.59 -4.90 -16.94
CA LEU A 133 -11.44 -3.72 -17.17
C LEU A 133 -10.77 -2.85 -18.25
N SER A 134 -11.54 -2.53 -19.28
CA SER A 134 -11.22 -1.54 -20.32
C SER A 134 -11.66 -0.14 -19.90
#